data_AF-A0A820IC17-F1
#
_entry.id   AF-A0A820IC17-F1
#
_cell.length_a   1.000
_cell.length_b   1.000
_cell.length_c   1.000
_cell.angle_alpha   90.00
_cell.angle_beta   90.00
_cell.angle_gamma   90.00
#
_symmetry.space_group_name_H-M   'P 1'
#
loop_
_entity.id
_entity.type
_entity.pdbx_description
1 polymer ?
#
loop_
_entity_poly.entity_id
_entity_poly.type
_entity_poly.pdbx_seq_one_letter_code
_entity_poly.pdbx_strand_id
1 'polypeptide(L)'
;RQVIGKDRKSGVNAMITEPKTIEIFNDLKHRGIVLYLSECRFEVRHTFDAMKFYEKTEFHIIYVTTHDAVTAARNQLNRASTPDHTII
;
A
#
# COMPACT_ATOMS: atom_id res chain seq x y z
N ARG A 1 12.26 12.65 -12.28
CA ARG A 1 13.53 11.92 -12.54
C ARG A 1 13.18 10.43 -12.55
N GLN A 2 13.48 9.69 -13.61
CA GLN A 2 13.03 8.29 -13.77
C GLN A 2 13.95 7.34 -13.00
N VAL A 3 13.40 6.47 -12.15
CA VAL A 3 14.14 5.40 -11.48
C VAL A 3 13.89 4.10 -12.23
N ILE A 4 14.87 3.66 -13.02
CA ILE A 4 14.80 2.40 -13.77
C ILE A 4 15.41 1.29 -12.91
N GLY A 5 14.56 0.52 -12.24
CA GLY A 5 14.97 -0.74 -11.62
C GLY A 5 15.07 -1.83 -12.69
N LYS A 6 16.28 -2.31 -12.98
CA LYS A 6 16.49 -3.47 -13.88
C LYS A 6 16.25 -4.76 -13.10
N ASP A 7 15.08 -5.38 -13.26
CA ASP A 7 14.89 -6.78 -12.89
C ASP A 7 15.32 -7.69 -14.07
N ARG A 8 16.21 -8.64 -13.81
CA ARG A 8 16.84 -9.49 -14.84
C ARG A 8 16.11 -10.82 -15.08
N LYS A 9 14.93 -11.08 -14.51
CA LYS A 9 14.34 -12.44 -14.57
C LYS A 9 12.88 -12.57 -15.00
N SER A 10 12.16 -11.50 -15.27
CA SER A 10 10.85 -11.61 -15.92
C SER A 10 10.76 -10.62 -17.07
N GLY A 11 10.50 -11.11 -18.29
CA GLY A 11 10.38 -10.32 -19.52
C GLY A 11 9.16 -9.38 -19.55
N VAL A 12 8.70 -8.90 -18.40
CA VAL A 12 7.65 -7.90 -18.28
C VAL A 12 8.33 -6.62 -17.83
N ASN A 13 8.66 -5.78 -18.79
CA ASN A 13 9.12 -4.42 -18.56
C ASN A 13 7.92 -3.57 -18.12
N ALA A 14 7.37 -3.85 -16.93
CA ALA A 14 6.35 -3.02 -16.33
C ALA A 14 7.04 -1.72 -15.89
N MET A 15 7.14 -0.75 -16.80
CA MET A 15 7.36 0.64 -16.44
C MET A 15 6.14 1.10 -15.63
N ILE A 16 6.20 0.90 -14.32
CA ILE A 16 5.26 1.46 -13.38
C ILE A 16 5.68 2.92 -13.19
N THR A 17 4.96 3.82 -13.84
CA THR A 17 5.13 5.27 -13.66
C THR A 17 4.37 5.73 -12.42
N GLU A 18 4.81 6.83 -11.80
CA GLU A 18 4.14 7.41 -10.61
C GLU A 18 2.60 7.51 -10.73
N PRO A 19 2.01 7.93 -11.87
CA PRO A 19 0.55 8.00 -12.01
C PRO A 19 -0.11 6.62 -11.88
N LYS A 20 0.50 5.58 -12.46
CA LYS A 20 -0.06 4.22 -12.48
C LYS A 20 -0.03 3.59 -11.10
N THR A 21 1.00 3.86 -10.28
CA THR A 21 1.05 3.34 -8.92
C THR A 21 -0.12 3.87 -8.10
N ILE A 22 -0.33 5.19 -8.08
CA ILE A 22 -1.40 5.79 -7.29
C ILE A 22 -2.78 5.31 -7.79
N GLU A 23 -2.95 5.22 -9.12
CA GLU A 23 -4.18 4.70 -9.74
C GLU A 23 -4.50 3.28 -9.27
N ILE A 24 -3.52 2.36 -9.31
CA ILE A 24 -3.71 0.97 -8.85
C ILE A 24 -4.14 0.92 -7.37
N PHE A 25 -3.50 1.70 -6.49
CA PHE A 25 -3.85 1.71 -5.08
C PHE A 25 -5.27 2.26 -4.84
N ASN A 26 -5.63 3.32 -5.55
CA ASN A 26 -6.98 3.86 -5.49
C ASN A 26 -8.00 2.85 -6.03
N ASP A 27 -7.71 2.18 -7.14
CA ASP A 27 -8.62 1.19 -7.74
C ASP A 27 -8.90 0.02 -6.79
N LEU A 28 -7.87 -0.45 -6.09
CA LEU A 28 -8.00 -1.50 -5.07
C LEU A 28 -8.82 -1.02 -3.86
N LYS A 29 -8.61 0.22 -3.40
CA LYS A 29 -9.43 0.85 -2.35
C LYS A 29 -10.91 0.90 -2.74
N HIS A 30 -11.23 1.33 -3.96
CA HIS A 30 -12.61 1.38 -4.45
C HIS A 30 -13.28 0.00 -4.51
N ARG A 31 -12.51 -1.06 -4.68
CA ARG A 31 -12.98 -2.45 -4.65
C ARG A 31 -13.11 -3.02 -3.21
N GLY A 32 -12.88 -2.19 -2.19
CA GLY A 32 -12.88 -2.62 -0.79
C GLY A 32 -11.65 -3.43 -0.39
N ILE A 33 -10.58 -3.43 -1.20
CA ILE A 33 -9.34 -4.12 -0.91
C ILE A 33 -8.41 -3.16 -0.16
N VAL A 34 -8.06 -3.50 1.07
CA VAL A 34 -7.12 -2.73 1.90
C VAL A 34 -5.72 -3.34 1.73
N LEU A 35 -4.75 -2.51 1.33
CA LEU A 35 -3.37 -2.92 1.16
C LEU A 35 -2.51 -2.58 2.37
N TYR A 36 -1.64 -3.50 2.76
CA TYR A 36 -0.61 -3.29 3.78
C TYR A 36 0.74 -3.64 3.16
N LEU A 37 1.68 -2.73 3.22
CA LEU A 37 3.03 -2.89 2.69
C LEU A 37 3.98 -3.11 3.86
N SER A 38 4.73 -4.21 3.86
CA SER A 38 5.77 -4.47 4.85
C SER A 38 7.16 -4.37 4.24
N GLU A 39 8.16 -4.07 5.07
CA GLU A 39 9.59 -4.24 4.73
C GLU A 39 10.02 -3.52 3.44
N CYS A 40 9.34 -2.41 3.10
CA CYS A 40 9.67 -1.62 1.92
C CYS A 40 11.11 -1.10 2.04
N ARG A 41 11.94 -1.42 1.04
CA ARG A 41 13.31 -0.93 0.94
C ARG A 41 13.33 0.59 0.83
N PHE A 42 14.46 1.18 1.21
CA PHE A 42 14.63 2.64 1.22
C PHE A 42 14.30 3.27 -0.14
N GLU A 43 14.73 2.66 -1.24
CA GLU A 43 14.51 3.17 -2.60
C GLU A 43 13.02 3.25 -2.96
N VAL A 44 12.24 2.28 -2.48
CA VAL A 44 10.78 2.26 -2.68
C VAL A 44 10.12 3.36 -1.85
N ARG A 45 10.49 3.49 -0.57
CA ARG A 45 9.99 4.56 0.30
C ARG A 45 10.32 5.95 -0.25
N HIS A 46 11.54 6.13 -0.73
CA HIS A 46 11.99 7.37 -1.34
C HIS A 46 11.20 7.70 -2.62
N THR A 47 10.84 6.69 -3.41
CA THR A 47 9.96 6.86 -4.57
C THR A 47 8.56 7.30 -4.14
N PHE A 48 8.02 6.72 -3.07
CA PHE A 48 6.72 7.11 -2.50
C PHE A 48 6.72 8.55 -1.97
N ASP A 49 7.80 8.96 -1.30
CA ASP A 49 7.99 10.35 -0.85
C ASP A 49 8.00 11.30 -2.06
N ALA A 50 8.81 10.99 -3.08
CA ALA A 50 8.95 11.82 -4.27
C ALA A 50 7.62 12.05 -5.00
N MET A 51 6.74 11.05 -5.01
CA MET A 51 5.43 11.14 -5.67
C MET A 51 4.29 11.67 -4.77
N LYS A 52 4.61 12.09 -3.53
CA LYS A 52 3.64 12.52 -2.51
C LYS A 52 2.58 11.44 -2.23
N PHE A 53 3.01 10.18 -2.22
CA PHE A 53 2.11 9.03 -2.13
C PHE A 53 1.24 9.06 -0.87
N TYR A 54 1.83 9.36 0.28
CA TYR A 54 1.11 9.35 1.57
C TYR A 54 0.06 10.46 1.67
N GLU A 55 0.32 11.63 1.07
CA GLU A 55 -0.66 12.73 0.98
C GLU A 55 -1.85 12.33 0.09
N LYS A 56 -1.59 11.60 -1.00
CA LYS A 56 -2.59 11.26 -2.02
C LYS A 56 -3.39 10.00 -1.71
N THR A 57 -2.87 9.13 -0.87
CA THR A 57 -3.51 7.84 -0.53
C THR A 57 -4.13 7.84 0.87
N GLU A 58 -3.96 8.91 1.67
CA GLU A 58 -4.53 9.09 3.02
C GLU A 58 -4.13 8.00 4.05
N PHE A 59 -3.13 7.17 3.75
CA PHE A 59 -2.89 5.93 4.48
C PHE A 59 -1.48 5.78 5.05
N HIS A 60 -1.42 5.33 6.31
CA HIS A 60 -0.24 4.76 6.95
C HIS A 60 -0.23 3.24 6.77
N ILE A 61 0.00 2.79 5.53
CA ILE A 61 -0.02 1.36 5.18
C ILE A 61 1.36 0.71 5.15
N ILE A 62 2.41 1.43 5.54
CA ILE A 62 3.79 0.91 5.50
C ILE A 62 4.25 0.52 6.89
N TYR A 63 4.63 -0.74 7.02
CA TYR A 63 5.07 -1.36 8.27
C TYR A 63 6.53 -1.76 8.18
N VAL A 64 7.20 -1.75 9.33
CA VAL A 64 8.61 -2.15 9.43
C VAL A 64 8.75 -3.65 9.16
N THR A 65 7.87 -4.46 9.74
CA THR A 65 7.89 -5.92 9.59
C THR A 65 6.60 -6.47 8.98
N THR A 66 6.69 -7.64 8.37
CA THR A 66 5.51 -8.37 7.89
C THR A 66 4.56 -8.77 9.03
N HIS A 67 5.11 -9.08 10.21
CA HIS A 67 4.30 -9.39 11.40
C HIS A 67 3.39 -8.22 11.80
N ASP A 68 3.91 -6.99 11.79
CA ASP A 68 3.15 -5.80 12.15
C ASP A 68 2.04 -5.51 11.14
N ALA A 69 2.34 -5.65 9.84
CA ALA A 69 1.36 -5.50 8.78
C ALA A 69 0.19 -6.50 8.94
N VAL A 70 0.51 -7.77 9.19
CA VAL A 70 -0.51 -8.81 9.42
C VAL A 70 -1.32 -8.55 10.68
N THR A 71 -0.66 -8.10 11.76
CA THR A 71 -1.34 -7.75 13.01
C THR A 71 -2.32 -6.59 12.81
N ALA A 72 -1.89 -5.54 12.10
CA ALA A 72 -2.75 -4.41 11.76
C ALA A 72 -3.95 -4.84 10.88
N ALA A 73 -3.70 -5.67 9.87
CA ALA A 73 -4.74 -6.20 8.99
C ALA A 73 -5.79 -7.02 9.75
N ARG A 74 -5.35 -7.90 10.66
CA ARG A 74 -6.24 -8.70 11.53
C ARG A 74 -7.07 -7.81 12.45
N ASN A 75 -6.45 -6.80 13.07
CA ASN A 75 -7.16 -5.87 13.95
C ASN A 75 -8.24 -5.07 13.19
N GLN A 76 -7.97 -4.67 11.95
CA GLN A 76 -8.96 -3.99 11.13
C GLN A 76 -10.12 -4.91 10.74
N LEU A 77 -9.84 -6.16 10.38
CA LEU A 77 -10.88 -7.16 10.10
C LEU A 77 -11.78 -7.38 11.32
N ASN A 78 -11.19 -7.49 12.51
CA ASN A 78 -11.93 -7.65 13.77
C ASN A 78 -12.83 -6.43 14.07
N ARG A 79 -12.33 -5.20 13.83
CA ARG A 79 -13.14 -3.98 13.99
C ARG A 79 -14.31 -3.91 13.01
N ALA A 80 -14.11 -4.35 11.78
CA ALA A 80 -15.16 -4.40 10.77
C ALA A 80 -16.21 -5.49 11.07
N SER A 81 -15.89 -6.49 11.90
CA SER A 81 -16.76 -7.62 12.21
C SER A 81 -17.45 -7.52 13.57
N THR A 82 -17.11 -6.54 14.42
CA THR A 82 -17.96 -6.10 15.52
C THR A 82 -19.04 -5.16 14.98
N PRO A 83 -20.32 -5.57 14.87
CA PRO A 83 -21.39 -4.62 14.66
C PRO A 83 -21.45 -3.72 15.89
N ASP A 84 -21.53 -2.40 15.68
CA ASP A 84 -21.84 -1.45 16.75
C ASP A 84 -23.14 -1.90 17.42
N HIS A 85 -23.02 -2.53 18.59
CA HIS A 85 -24.15 -2.68 19.51
C HIS A 85 -24.43 -1.32 20.13
N THR A 86 -24.98 -0.41 19.32
CA THR A 86 -25.75 0.72 19.84
C THR A 86 -27.12 0.17 20.21
N ILE A 87 -27.28 -0.25 21.46
CA ILE A 87 -28.60 -0.40 22.07
C ILE A 87 -29.09 1.03 22.33
N ILE A 88 -30.07 1.48 21.55
CA ILE A 88 -30.87 2.67 21.85
C ILE A 88 -32.10 2.19 22.63
#